data_AF-A0A1F3GB68-F1
#
_entry.id   AF-A0A1F3GB68-F1
#
_cell.length_a   1.000
_cell.length_b   1.000
_cell.length_c   1.000
_cell.angle_alpha   90.00
_cell.angle_beta   90.00
_cell.angle_gamma   90.00
#
_symmetry.space_group_name_H-M   'P 1'
#
loop_
_entity.id
_entity.type
_entity.pdbx_description
1 polymer ?
#
loop_
_entity_poly.entity_id
_entity_poly.type
_entity_poly.pdbx_seq_one_letter_code
_entity_poly.pdbx_strand_id
1 'polypeptide(L)'
;MKRVLYLTIIASMALLSCKESAPKLTQGIWRASLMTQDSVEIPFVFEVRMAENDTIFDIITGDYRYEVKDIKVTDDSLFVNMPLFSSSFKILLTKNGMQGNLIRSAYTMPFKAESNNSARFKEVHSIKGVAAGRWQITLGEKELIGEFEENEDRVTGSFLSPSGDYRFFEGVVNKDGKLMMSCFDGGFIRLFVADIDGDTLRNIKMHSGFSTVEEGTGFRNESAALPDAYSVTGLKKGYTSLGFTFPDTDGNPVSLSDERFKDKITVVQISGSWCPNCLDESRFLMEMLEKYSAHMEVICLSFERSDDFETAKKEAMKLVNVAGITYPVLITGHTPANVKVALPELDNFRAFPTSLIIDKKGKVRKIHSGFTGPGTGVHYRNFVTEFTSFVDSLIAE
;
A
#
# COMPACT_ATOMS: atom_id res chain seq x y z
N MET A 1 61.97 -63.37 -35.71
CA MET A 1 60.87 -62.45 -36.04
C MET A 1 59.78 -62.60 -34.98
N LYS A 2 59.72 -61.69 -34.00
CA LYS A 2 58.79 -61.77 -32.84
C LYS A 2 57.75 -60.66 -32.91
N ARG A 3 56.51 -61.06 -32.61
CA ARG A 3 55.26 -60.30 -32.52
C ARG A 3 55.36 -59.05 -31.65
N VAL A 4 54.69 -57.96 -32.05
CA VAL A 4 54.07 -57.00 -31.13
C VAL A 4 52.74 -56.48 -31.72
N LEU A 5 51.73 -56.51 -30.86
CA LEU A 5 50.32 -56.15 -31.01
C LEU A 5 50.15 -54.71 -30.47
N TYR A 6 49.52 -53.78 -31.20
CA TYR A 6 48.99 -52.52 -30.65
C TYR A 6 47.73 -52.12 -31.46
N LEU A 7 46.52 -52.34 -30.94
CA LEU A 7 45.73 -51.49 -30.03
C LEU A 7 45.17 -50.21 -30.68
N THR A 8 43.88 -50.33 -31.02
CA THR A 8 42.88 -49.29 -31.27
C THR A 8 42.81 -48.31 -30.10
N ILE A 9 42.93 -47.00 -30.35
CA ILE A 9 42.36 -45.96 -29.47
C ILE A 9 41.67 -44.93 -30.37
N ILE A 10 40.37 -45.12 -30.54
CA ILE A 10 39.44 -44.09 -30.96
C ILE A 10 39.33 -43.14 -29.76
N ALA A 11 39.95 -41.96 -29.87
CA ALA A 11 39.77 -40.88 -28.92
C ALA A 11 38.38 -40.26 -29.13
N SER A 12 37.35 -40.92 -28.60
CA SER A 12 36.06 -40.28 -28.32
C SER A 12 36.26 -39.36 -27.12
N MET A 13 36.70 -38.12 -27.39
CA MET A 13 36.54 -37.01 -26.45
C MET A 13 35.04 -36.82 -26.22
N ALA A 14 34.53 -37.45 -25.17
CA ALA A 14 33.26 -37.09 -24.57
C ALA A 14 33.42 -35.65 -24.06
N LEU A 15 32.95 -34.69 -24.86
CA LEU A 15 32.60 -33.36 -24.39
C LEU A 15 31.41 -33.53 -23.43
N LEU A 16 31.71 -33.92 -22.19
CA LEU A 16 30.83 -33.67 -21.04
C LEU A 16 30.82 -32.15 -20.85
N SER A 17 29.99 -31.49 -21.65
CA SER A 17 29.51 -30.15 -21.34
C SER A 17 28.71 -30.31 -20.05
N CYS A 18 29.32 -30.00 -18.91
CA CYS A 18 28.61 -29.73 -17.68
C CYS A 18 27.71 -28.52 -17.94
N LYS A 19 26.50 -28.78 -18.46
CA LYS A 19 25.46 -27.78 -18.59
C LYS A 19 25.01 -27.47 -17.17
N GLU A 20 25.63 -26.46 -16.57
CA GLU A 20 25.27 -25.99 -15.25
C GLU A 20 23.78 -25.67 -15.26
N SER A 21 23.02 -26.26 -14.34
CA SER A 21 21.57 -26.09 -14.31
C SER A 21 21.24 -24.62 -14.11
N ALA A 22 20.38 -24.07 -14.96
CA ALA A 22 19.92 -22.70 -14.82
C ALA A 22 19.36 -22.47 -13.39
N PRO A 23 19.65 -21.32 -12.75
CA PRO A 23 19.09 -20.99 -11.46
C PRO A 23 17.57 -21.08 -11.49
N LYS A 24 16.98 -21.78 -10.51
CA LYS A 24 15.53 -21.97 -10.40
C LYS A 24 14.99 -21.18 -9.22
N LEU A 25 13.75 -20.71 -9.35
CA LEU A 25 13.00 -20.14 -8.23
C LEU A 25 12.81 -21.20 -7.14
N THR A 26 13.03 -20.82 -5.88
CA THR A 26 12.81 -21.68 -4.72
C THR A 26 11.75 -21.09 -3.79
N GLN A 27 10.92 -21.95 -3.22
CA GLN A 27 10.00 -21.59 -2.15
C GLN A 27 10.76 -21.11 -0.90
N GLY A 28 10.09 -20.34 -0.06
CA GLY A 28 10.60 -19.90 1.25
C GLY A 28 10.67 -18.38 1.40
N ILE A 29 11.31 -17.93 2.49
CA ILE A 29 11.45 -16.52 2.83
C ILE A 29 12.63 -15.91 2.08
N TRP A 30 12.43 -14.69 1.56
CA TRP A 30 13.43 -13.90 0.85
C TRP A 30 13.52 -12.49 1.43
N ARG A 31 14.75 -12.01 1.60
CA ARG A 31 15.01 -10.60 1.90
C ARG A 31 15.34 -9.88 0.60
N ALA A 32 14.55 -8.87 0.27
CA ALA A 32 14.76 -7.99 -0.86
C ALA A 32 15.25 -6.61 -0.43
N SER A 33 15.79 -5.87 -1.39
CA SER A 33 16.11 -4.46 -1.28
C SER A 33 15.88 -3.73 -2.60
N LEU A 34 15.35 -2.51 -2.51
CA LEU A 34 15.31 -1.55 -3.61
C LEU A 34 16.36 -0.47 -3.37
N MET A 35 17.16 -0.18 -4.39
CA MET A 35 18.22 0.83 -4.29
C MET A 35 17.69 2.21 -4.72
N THR A 36 17.86 3.20 -3.87
CA THR A 36 17.62 4.61 -4.21
C THR A 36 18.75 5.18 -5.08
N GLN A 37 18.55 6.38 -5.62
CA GLN A 37 19.53 7.10 -6.42
C GLN A 37 20.83 7.40 -5.66
N ASP A 38 20.74 7.64 -4.34
CA ASP A 38 21.86 7.88 -3.44
C ASP A 38 22.44 6.59 -2.83
N SER A 39 22.12 5.43 -3.42
CA SER A 39 22.63 4.11 -3.01
C SER A 39 22.23 3.67 -1.59
N VAL A 40 21.06 4.10 -1.13
CA VAL A 40 20.43 3.61 0.10
C VAL A 40 19.51 2.43 -0.22
N GLU A 41 19.62 1.35 0.54
CA GLU A 41 18.74 0.19 0.43
C GLU A 41 17.44 0.44 1.20
N ILE A 42 16.29 0.29 0.53
CA ILE A 42 14.97 0.15 1.16
C ILE A 42 14.67 -1.35 1.22
N PRO A 43 14.84 -2.01 2.38
CA PRO A 43 14.65 -3.44 2.49
C PRO A 43 13.17 -3.82 2.62
N PHE A 44 12.83 -5.02 2.18
CA PHE A 44 11.57 -5.66 2.52
C PHE A 44 11.71 -7.18 2.53
N VAL A 45 10.75 -7.88 3.12
CA VAL A 45 10.74 -9.34 3.18
C VAL A 45 9.51 -9.85 2.44
N PHE A 46 9.66 -10.96 1.73
CA PHE A 46 8.54 -11.64 1.11
C PHE A 46 8.70 -13.17 1.18
N GLU A 47 7.59 -13.88 1.11
CA GLU A 47 7.55 -15.35 1.05
C GLU A 47 7.15 -15.79 -0.36
N VAL A 48 7.91 -16.73 -0.92
CA VAL A 48 7.56 -17.42 -2.16
C VAL A 48 6.83 -18.71 -1.81
N ARG A 49 5.55 -18.77 -2.16
CA ARG A 49 4.73 -19.99 -2.12
C ARG A 49 4.51 -20.51 -3.52
N MET A 50 4.69 -21.81 -3.74
CA MET A 50 4.46 -22.44 -5.04
C MET A 50 3.49 -23.63 -4.88
N ALA A 51 2.52 -23.74 -5.76
CA ALA A 51 1.73 -24.96 -5.99
C ALA A 51 2.02 -25.47 -7.40
N GLU A 52 1.45 -26.62 -7.82
CA GLU A 52 1.77 -27.25 -9.12
C GLU A 52 1.76 -26.28 -10.32
N ASN A 53 0.85 -25.31 -10.33
CA ASN A 53 0.73 -24.31 -11.42
C ASN A 53 0.67 -22.85 -10.93
N ASP A 54 0.77 -22.60 -9.63
CA ASP A 54 0.63 -21.26 -9.06
C ASP A 54 1.90 -20.84 -8.34
N THR A 55 2.32 -19.59 -8.53
CA THR A 55 3.37 -18.94 -7.73
C THR A 55 2.78 -17.70 -7.11
N ILE A 56 2.94 -17.57 -5.79
CA ILE A 56 2.43 -16.45 -5.02
C ILE A 56 3.58 -15.84 -4.25
N PHE A 57 3.70 -14.51 -4.29
CA PHE A 57 4.57 -13.77 -3.39
C PHE A 57 3.71 -13.10 -2.33
N ASP A 58 3.98 -13.38 -1.06
CA ASP A 58 3.42 -12.61 0.05
C ASP A 58 4.46 -11.60 0.50
N ILE A 59 4.22 -10.31 0.28
CA ILE A 59 5.05 -9.27 0.87
C ILE A 59 4.64 -9.12 2.33
N ILE A 60 5.62 -9.16 3.24
CA ILE A 60 5.40 -9.21 4.68
C ILE A 60 5.83 -7.88 5.30
N THR A 61 4.99 -7.28 6.16
CA THR A 61 5.36 -6.15 7.03
C THR A 61 4.63 -6.26 8.35
N GLY A 62 5.36 -6.58 9.43
CA GLY A 62 4.76 -7.01 10.69
C GLY A 62 3.89 -8.24 10.45
N ASP A 63 2.64 -8.17 10.92
CA ASP A 63 1.64 -9.23 10.71
C ASP A 63 0.85 -9.05 9.40
N TYR A 64 1.07 -7.94 8.68
CA TYR A 64 0.41 -7.69 7.40
C TYR A 64 1.07 -8.47 6.26
N ARG A 65 0.24 -9.13 5.45
CA ARG A 65 0.63 -9.82 4.22
C ARG A 65 -0.08 -9.23 3.01
N TYR A 66 0.68 -8.91 1.98
CA TYR A 66 0.16 -8.42 0.71
C TYR A 66 0.47 -9.42 -0.41
N GLU A 67 -0.58 -10.07 -0.90
CA GLU A 67 -0.50 -11.20 -1.83
C GLU A 67 -0.37 -10.74 -3.29
N VAL A 68 0.60 -11.30 -4.01
CA VAL A 68 0.87 -11.02 -5.43
C VAL A 68 0.78 -12.33 -6.21
N LYS A 69 -0.18 -12.42 -7.14
CA LYS A 69 -0.50 -13.63 -7.91
C LYS A 69 -0.09 -13.57 -9.37
N ASP A 70 -0.02 -12.38 -9.95
CA ASP A 70 0.35 -12.22 -11.37
C ASP A 70 1.87 -12.33 -11.51
N ILE A 71 2.33 -13.57 -11.52
CA ILE A 71 3.74 -13.95 -11.56
C ILE A 71 3.95 -14.91 -12.73
N LYS A 72 4.70 -14.44 -13.73
CA LYS A 72 5.17 -15.27 -14.83
C LYS A 72 6.61 -15.67 -14.59
N VAL A 73 6.83 -16.97 -14.43
CA VAL A 73 8.17 -17.58 -14.35
C VAL A 73 8.54 -18.14 -15.72
N THR A 74 9.72 -17.79 -16.20
CA THR A 74 10.38 -18.40 -17.37
C THR A 74 11.76 -18.92 -16.94
N ASP A 75 12.49 -19.61 -17.82
CA ASP A 75 13.76 -20.31 -17.53
C ASP A 75 14.63 -19.65 -16.44
N ASP A 76 15.08 -18.43 -16.66
CA ASP A 76 15.92 -17.67 -15.72
C ASP A 76 15.28 -16.35 -15.26
N SER A 77 14.01 -16.10 -15.58
CA SER A 77 13.41 -14.78 -15.42
C SER A 77 12.04 -14.82 -14.75
N LEU A 78 11.73 -13.81 -13.94
CA LEU A 78 10.40 -13.59 -13.38
C LEU A 78 9.87 -12.21 -13.78
N PHE A 79 8.58 -12.19 -14.10
CA PHE A 79 7.79 -10.99 -14.30
C PHE A 79 6.70 -10.98 -13.24
N VAL A 80 6.78 -10.04 -12.30
CA VAL A 80 5.85 -9.95 -11.17
C VAL A 80 5.05 -8.66 -11.32
N ASN A 81 3.77 -8.72 -11.61
CA ASN A 81 2.91 -7.54 -11.64
C ASN A 81 2.24 -7.36 -10.29
N MET A 82 2.45 -6.21 -9.67
CA MET A 82 1.77 -5.90 -8.41
C MET A 82 0.27 -5.68 -8.69
N PRO A 83 -0.63 -6.12 -7.78
CA PRO A 83 -2.06 -5.99 -8.00
C PRO A 83 -2.53 -4.53 -8.13
N LEU A 84 -1.85 -3.60 -7.45
CA LEU A 84 -2.17 -2.18 -7.41
C LEU A 84 -0.94 -1.29 -7.61
N PHE A 85 -1.20 0.02 -7.71
CA PHE A 85 -0.21 1.10 -7.70
C PHE A 85 0.73 1.16 -8.91
N SER A 86 0.34 0.49 -10.00
CA SER A 86 1.02 0.50 -11.31
C SER A 86 2.52 0.19 -11.18
N SER A 87 2.84 -0.87 -10.43
CA SER A 87 4.20 -1.31 -10.18
C SER A 87 4.40 -2.77 -10.60
N SER A 88 5.58 -3.11 -11.11
CA SER A 88 5.94 -4.48 -11.48
C SER A 88 7.43 -4.71 -11.36
N PHE A 89 7.86 -5.97 -11.34
CA PHE A 89 9.26 -6.35 -11.33
C PHE A 89 9.62 -7.13 -12.60
N LYS A 90 10.84 -6.87 -13.09
CA LYS A 90 11.54 -7.76 -14.03
C LYS A 90 12.79 -8.26 -13.34
N ILE A 91 12.86 -9.57 -13.14
CA ILE A 91 13.83 -10.22 -12.27
C ILE A 91 14.56 -11.31 -13.06
N LEU A 92 15.88 -11.36 -12.91
CA LEU A 92 16.76 -12.44 -13.32
C LEU A 92 17.09 -13.30 -12.10
N LEU A 93 16.93 -14.62 -12.23
CA LEU A 93 17.40 -15.62 -11.29
C LEU A 93 18.90 -15.83 -11.46
N THR A 94 19.62 -15.76 -10.35
CA THR A 94 21.07 -15.95 -10.30
C THR A 94 21.41 -17.04 -9.28
N LYS A 95 22.64 -17.54 -9.32
CA LYS A 95 23.12 -18.50 -8.30
C LYS A 95 23.08 -17.94 -6.87
N ASN A 96 23.14 -16.61 -6.74
CA ASN A 96 23.23 -15.91 -5.46
C ASN A 96 21.89 -15.24 -5.06
N GLY A 97 20.79 -15.62 -5.70
CA GLY A 97 19.46 -15.04 -5.47
C GLY A 97 18.89 -14.33 -6.68
N MET A 98 18.21 -13.21 -6.48
CA MET A 98 17.50 -12.47 -7.53
C MET A 98 18.13 -11.10 -7.78
N GLN A 99 18.15 -10.66 -9.04
CA GLN A 99 18.55 -9.31 -9.42
C GLN A 99 17.61 -8.78 -10.50
N GLY A 100 17.33 -7.48 -10.51
CA GLY A 100 16.43 -6.94 -11.51
C GLY A 100 16.05 -5.50 -11.24
N ASN A 101 14.84 -5.14 -11.63
CA ASN A 101 14.30 -3.82 -11.37
C ASN A 101 12.83 -3.89 -10.96
N LEU A 102 12.46 -3.03 -10.02
CA LEU A 102 11.11 -2.52 -9.90
C LEU A 102 10.88 -1.48 -11.00
N ILE A 103 9.72 -1.54 -11.64
CA ILE A 103 9.30 -0.67 -12.73
C ILE A 103 8.02 0.04 -12.31
N ARG A 104 8.03 1.37 -12.37
CA ARG A 104 6.85 2.23 -12.27
C ARG A 104 6.82 3.15 -13.48
N SER A 105 5.68 3.80 -13.72
CA SER A 105 5.55 4.76 -14.84
C SER A 105 6.55 5.92 -14.76
N ALA A 106 6.88 6.38 -13.56
CA ALA A 106 7.73 7.54 -13.33
C ALA A 106 9.23 7.22 -13.19
N TYR A 107 9.59 6.00 -12.76
CA TYR A 107 10.97 5.62 -12.49
C TYR A 107 11.14 4.09 -12.44
N THR A 108 12.40 3.66 -12.48
CA THR A 108 12.80 2.27 -12.17
C THR A 108 13.74 2.27 -10.98
N MET A 109 13.72 1.21 -10.17
CA MET A 109 14.63 1.04 -9.03
C MET A 109 15.34 -0.30 -9.13
N PRO A 110 16.68 -0.36 -8.98
CA PRO A 110 17.41 -1.62 -8.91
C PRO A 110 16.89 -2.49 -7.76
N PHE A 111 16.64 -3.75 -8.05
CA PHE A 111 16.13 -4.75 -7.14
C PHE A 111 17.16 -5.86 -6.95
N LYS A 112 17.30 -6.32 -5.70
CA LYS A 112 18.04 -7.54 -5.35
C LYS A 112 17.27 -8.30 -4.29
N ALA A 113 17.38 -9.62 -4.28
CA ALA A 113 16.90 -10.44 -3.17
C ALA A 113 17.77 -11.67 -2.92
N GLU A 114 17.81 -12.11 -1.67
CA GLU A 114 18.52 -13.30 -1.22
C GLU A 114 17.57 -14.26 -0.49
N SER A 115 17.73 -15.56 -0.74
CA SER A 115 16.88 -16.61 -0.19
C SER A 115 17.24 -16.96 1.25
N ASN A 116 16.29 -17.51 1.99
CA ASN A 116 16.47 -18.00 3.37
C ASN A 116 16.95 -16.92 4.35
N ASN A 117 16.53 -15.67 4.10
CA ASN A 117 16.82 -14.56 5.00
C ASN A 117 15.52 -13.84 5.38
N SER A 118 15.15 -13.92 6.66
CA SER A 118 14.02 -13.20 7.24
C SER A 118 14.40 -11.87 7.90
N ALA A 119 15.70 -11.56 8.01
CA ALA A 119 16.18 -10.33 8.62
C ALA A 119 16.04 -9.17 7.63
N ARG A 120 15.01 -8.33 7.82
CA ARG A 120 14.76 -7.13 7.02
C ARG A 120 15.98 -6.21 6.98
N PHE A 121 16.55 -5.93 8.15
CA PHE A 121 17.78 -5.17 8.33
C PHE A 121 18.95 -6.10 8.64
N LYS A 122 20.18 -5.69 8.28
CA LYS A 122 21.40 -6.45 8.62
C LYS A 122 21.73 -6.31 10.10
N GLU A 123 21.35 -5.18 10.68
CA GLU A 123 21.43 -4.85 12.08
C GLU A 123 20.35 -5.61 12.86
N VAL A 124 20.71 -6.03 14.07
CA VAL A 124 19.80 -6.71 15.00
C VAL A 124 19.20 -5.68 15.95
N HIS A 125 17.93 -5.87 16.31
CA HIS A 125 17.29 -5.10 17.36
C HIS A 125 18.03 -5.33 18.68
N SER A 126 18.70 -4.29 19.18
CA SER A 126 19.70 -4.42 20.27
C SER A 126 19.31 -3.62 21.51
N ILE A 127 18.71 -2.44 21.34
CA ILE A 127 18.28 -1.58 22.44
C ILE A 127 16.76 -1.66 22.52
N LYS A 128 16.26 -2.15 23.66
CA LYS A 128 14.84 -2.40 23.91
C LYS A 128 14.18 -1.26 24.67
N GLY A 129 12.91 -1.01 24.37
CA GLY A 129 12.02 -0.10 25.09
C GLY A 129 12.30 1.38 24.84
N VAL A 130 13.00 1.70 23.76
CA VAL A 130 13.38 3.08 23.42
C VAL A 130 12.60 3.64 22.23
N ALA A 131 12.08 2.77 21.35
CA ALA A 131 11.35 3.18 20.17
C ALA A 131 9.84 3.27 20.39
N ALA A 132 9.27 2.39 21.23
CA ALA A 132 7.83 2.36 21.48
C ALA A 132 7.28 3.71 21.94
N GLY A 133 6.05 4.04 21.55
CA GLY A 133 5.31 5.23 21.98
C GLY A 133 4.91 6.17 20.84
N ARG A 134 4.42 7.36 21.23
CA ARG A 134 3.91 8.37 20.30
C ARG A 134 4.92 9.49 20.10
N TRP A 135 5.27 9.75 18.85
CA TRP A 135 6.30 10.69 18.43
C TRP A 135 5.69 11.77 17.55
N GLN A 136 5.78 13.03 17.96
CA GLN A 136 5.51 14.15 17.05
C GLN A 136 6.72 14.37 16.16
N ILE A 137 6.53 14.29 14.84
CA ILE A 137 7.61 14.30 13.86
C ILE A 137 7.35 15.42 12.84
N THR A 138 8.33 16.29 12.67
CA THR A 138 8.36 17.28 11.59
C THR A 138 9.26 16.74 10.48
N LEU A 139 8.73 16.56 9.26
CA LEU A 139 9.46 16.19 8.04
C LEU A 139 9.28 17.29 7.00
N GLY A 140 10.32 18.09 6.75
CA GLY A 140 10.19 19.30 5.94
C GLY A 140 9.09 20.23 6.48
N GLU A 141 8.02 20.43 5.70
CA GLU A 141 6.85 21.24 6.10
C GLU A 141 5.69 20.40 6.66
N LYS A 142 5.85 19.08 6.77
CA LYS A 142 4.80 18.15 7.19
C LYS A 142 4.94 17.84 8.67
N GLU A 143 3.81 17.87 9.37
CA GLU A 143 3.66 17.29 10.71
C GLU A 143 3.06 15.88 10.58
N LEU A 144 3.74 14.91 11.17
CA LEU A 144 3.32 13.52 11.28
C LEU A 144 3.32 13.10 12.74
N ILE A 145 2.61 12.03 13.02
CA ILE A 145 2.70 11.35 14.31
C ILE A 145 3.14 9.91 14.07
N GLY A 146 4.35 9.58 14.51
CA GLY A 146 4.81 8.19 14.56
C GLY A 146 4.21 7.49 15.77
N GLU A 147 3.57 6.35 15.57
CA GLU A 147 3.18 5.45 16.65
C GLU A 147 3.85 4.13 16.46
N PHE A 148 4.73 3.80 17.39
CA PHE A 148 5.56 2.61 17.33
C PHE A 148 5.27 1.67 18.49
N GLU A 149 5.24 0.38 18.17
CA GLU A 149 5.23 -0.72 19.10
C GLU A 149 6.56 -1.45 18.99
N GLU A 150 7.00 -2.03 20.10
CA GLU A 150 8.29 -2.70 20.20
C GLU A 150 8.11 -4.04 20.90
N ASN A 151 8.67 -5.09 20.32
CA ASN A 151 8.77 -6.40 20.94
C ASN A 151 10.23 -6.85 20.95
N GLU A 152 10.51 -8.10 21.34
CA GLU A 152 11.88 -8.54 21.57
C GLU A 152 12.81 -8.43 20.36
N ASP A 153 12.27 -8.56 19.14
CA ASP A 153 13.07 -8.72 17.91
C ASP A 153 12.88 -7.56 16.92
N ARG A 154 11.84 -6.73 17.09
CA ARG A 154 11.48 -5.71 16.10
C ARG A 154 10.69 -4.54 16.68
N VAL A 155 10.72 -3.45 15.91
CA VAL A 155 9.84 -2.29 16.03
C VAL A 155 8.83 -2.35 14.88
N THR A 156 7.56 -2.12 15.18
CA THR A 156 6.48 -2.01 14.20
C THR A 156 5.71 -0.71 14.41
N GLY A 157 4.96 -0.26 13.42
CA GLY A 157 4.09 0.89 13.62
C GLY A 157 3.68 1.57 12.33
N SER A 158 3.21 2.81 12.44
CA SER A 158 2.86 3.64 11.30
C SER A 158 3.09 5.13 11.60
N PHE A 159 2.87 5.95 10.58
CA PHE A 159 2.88 7.40 10.68
C PHE A 159 1.50 7.92 10.31
N LEU A 160 0.83 8.56 11.25
CA LEU A 160 -0.39 9.30 11.00
C LEU A 160 -0.06 10.64 10.34
N SER A 161 -0.92 11.07 9.42
CA SER A 161 -0.85 12.33 8.69
C SER A 161 -2.25 12.96 8.57
N PRO A 162 -2.38 14.26 8.26
CA PRO A 162 -3.69 14.88 8.05
C PRO A 162 -4.54 14.24 6.93
N SER A 163 -3.95 13.41 6.07
CA SER A 163 -4.62 12.74 4.94
C SER A 163 -4.85 11.23 5.15
N GLY A 164 -4.60 10.70 6.35
CA GLY A 164 -4.62 9.27 6.63
C GLY A 164 -3.28 8.80 7.18
N ASP A 165 -2.86 7.57 6.90
CA ASP A 165 -1.59 7.03 7.42
C ASP A 165 -0.63 6.53 6.33
N TYR A 166 0.58 6.16 6.75
CA TYR A 166 1.65 5.67 5.90
C TYR A 166 1.73 4.14 5.83
N ARG A 167 0.68 3.44 6.31
CA ARG A 167 0.57 1.99 6.42
C ARG A 167 1.70 1.39 7.26
N PHE A 168 1.81 0.07 7.20
CA PHE A 168 2.65 -0.72 8.08
C PHE A 168 4.14 -0.45 7.86
N PHE A 169 4.86 -0.20 8.93
CA PHE A 169 6.32 -0.18 8.98
C PHE A 169 6.83 -1.27 9.92
N GLU A 170 8.00 -1.80 9.59
CA GLU A 170 8.73 -2.75 10.42
C GLU A 170 10.22 -2.45 10.38
N GLY A 171 10.91 -2.62 11.51
CA GLY A 171 12.36 -2.59 11.55
C GLY A 171 12.95 -2.79 12.94
N VAL A 172 14.06 -2.11 13.24
CA VAL A 172 14.91 -2.39 14.40
C VAL A 172 15.54 -1.12 14.99
N VAL A 173 16.00 -1.21 16.23
CA VAL A 173 16.90 -0.23 16.85
C VAL A 173 18.25 -0.91 17.01
N ASN A 174 19.28 -0.41 16.33
CA ASN A 174 20.59 -1.03 16.43
C ASN A 174 21.29 -0.66 17.76
N LYS A 175 22.47 -1.25 17.99
CA LYS A 175 23.29 -1.03 19.20
C LYS A 175 23.73 0.42 19.43
N ASP A 176 23.66 1.27 18.41
CA ASP A 176 24.08 2.67 18.45
C ASP A 176 22.87 3.61 18.67
N GLY A 177 21.67 3.07 18.92
CA GLY A 177 20.45 3.87 19.12
C GLY A 177 19.78 4.34 17.83
N LYS A 178 20.17 3.80 16.67
CA LYS A 178 19.56 4.15 15.39
C LYS A 178 18.33 3.31 15.11
N LEU A 179 17.17 3.96 15.02
CA LEU A 179 15.91 3.38 14.56
C LEU A 179 15.91 3.33 13.03
N MET A 180 15.60 2.18 12.46
CA MET A 180 15.46 1.98 11.02
C MET A 180 14.19 1.17 10.78
N MET A 181 13.26 1.70 9.98
CA MET A 181 11.99 1.05 9.68
C MET A 181 11.68 1.20 8.20
N SER A 182 11.13 0.18 7.57
CA SER A 182 10.77 0.21 6.14
C SER A 182 9.36 -0.30 5.88
N CYS A 183 8.80 0.17 4.77
CA CYS A 183 7.47 -0.17 4.27
C CYS A 183 7.56 -0.42 2.76
N PHE A 184 6.94 -1.52 2.30
CA PHE A 184 6.81 -1.83 0.88
C PHE A 184 5.47 -2.51 0.59
N ASP A 185 4.68 -1.93 -0.32
CA ASP A 185 3.45 -2.54 -0.87
C ASP A 185 3.26 -2.28 -2.38
N GLY A 186 4.28 -1.74 -3.05
CA GLY A 186 4.26 -1.29 -4.44
C GLY A 186 3.75 0.16 -4.63
N GLY A 187 2.96 0.67 -3.69
CA GLY A 187 2.52 2.07 -3.64
C GLY A 187 3.45 2.91 -2.78
N PHE A 188 3.57 2.53 -1.51
CA PHE A 188 4.58 3.01 -0.59
C PHE A 188 5.85 2.17 -0.69
N ILE A 189 6.96 2.87 -0.83
CA ILE A 189 8.32 2.35 -0.90
C ILE A 189 9.14 3.28 -0.03
N ARG A 190 9.27 2.95 1.26
CA ARG A 190 9.78 3.90 2.25
C ARG A 190 10.79 3.30 3.20
N LEU A 191 11.76 4.12 3.57
CA LEU A 191 12.69 3.86 4.66
C LEU A 191 12.73 5.09 5.57
N PHE A 192 12.36 4.89 6.82
CA PHE A 192 12.53 5.85 7.90
C PHE A 192 13.77 5.49 8.71
N VAL A 193 14.65 6.46 8.92
CA VAL A 193 15.79 6.33 9.84
C VAL A 193 15.83 7.53 10.78
N ALA A 194 16.21 7.30 12.03
CA ALA A 194 16.39 8.33 13.04
C ALA A 194 17.37 7.87 14.13
N ASP A 195 18.06 8.82 14.76
CA ASP A 195 18.85 8.57 15.96
C ASP A 195 17.96 8.84 17.19
N ILE A 196 17.80 7.85 18.06
CA ILE A 196 17.05 7.99 19.32
C ILE A 196 17.99 8.55 20.39
N ASP A 197 17.61 9.69 20.95
CA ASP A 197 18.29 10.34 22.07
C ASP A 197 17.25 10.70 23.16
N GLY A 198 16.98 9.71 24.03
CA GLY A 198 15.92 9.80 25.03
C GLY A 198 14.55 10.01 24.38
N ASP A 199 13.94 11.16 24.66
CA ASP A 199 12.65 11.57 24.10
C ASP A 199 12.77 12.40 22.81
N THR A 200 13.94 12.40 22.16
CA THR A 200 14.17 13.10 20.89
C THR A 200 14.55 12.12 19.79
N LEU A 201 13.97 12.31 18.60
CA LEU A 201 14.42 11.72 17.34
C LEU A 201 15.22 12.77 16.58
N ARG A 202 16.52 12.52 16.42
CA ARG A 202 17.44 13.38 15.67
C ARG A 202 17.74 12.78 14.30
N ASN A 203 18.25 13.62 13.40
CA ASN A 203 18.74 13.21 12.08
C ASN A 203 17.73 12.35 11.31
N ILE A 204 16.44 12.69 11.39
CA ILE A 204 15.41 11.91 10.74
C ILE A 204 15.61 12.01 9.23
N LYS A 205 15.54 10.87 8.54
CA LYS A 205 15.39 10.80 7.08
C LYS A 205 14.27 9.85 6.71
N MET A 206 13.36 10.31 5.85
CA MET A 206 12.36 9.49 5.19
C MET A 206 12.70 9.41 3.70
N HIS A 207 13.27 8.28 3.28
CA HIS A 207 13.45 7.97 1.87
C HIS A 207 12.11 7.48 1.30
N SER A 208 11.70 8.00 0.15
CA SER A 208 10.47 7.62 -0.55
C SER A 208 10.73 7.39 -2.04
N GLY A 209 10.48 6.18 -2.52
CA GLY A 209 10.73 5.82 -3.92
C GLY A 209 12.20 5.95 -4.33
N PHE A 210 12.45 6.34 -5.57
CA PHE A 210 13.81 6.32 -6.13
C PHE A 210 14.73 7.44 -5.60
N SER A 211 14.23 8.67 -5.43
CA SER A 211 15.09 9.84 -5.21
C SER A 211 14.60 10.83 -4.16
N THR A 212 13.41 10.63 -3.57
CA THR A 212 12.89 11.59 -2.57
C THR A 212 13.46 11.27 -1.20
N VAL A 213 14.01 12.28 -0.54
CA VAL A 213 14.44 12.22 0.86
C VAL A 213 13.89 13.45 1.57
N GLU A 214 13.15 13.22 2.65
CA GLU A 214 12.67 14.27 3.54
C GLU A 214 13.43 14.17 4.86
N GLU A 215 13.99 15.29 5.32
CA GLU A 215 14.75 15.36 6.58
C GLU A 215 13.92 16.04 7.67
N GLY A 216 14.24 15.74 8.93
CA GLY A 216 13.45 16.24 10.03
C GLY A 216 13.97 15.94 11.44
N THR A 217 13.10 16.23 12.40
CA THR A 217 13.29 15.95 13.83
C THR A 217 11.97 15.52 14.44
N GLY A 218 12.02 14.90 15.60
CA GLY A 218 10.82 14.57 16.35
C GLY A 218 11.09 14.48 17.84
N PHE A 219 10.02 14.44 18.61
CA PHE A 219 10.09 14.26 20.06
C PHE A 219 8.88 13.48 20.56
N ARG A 220 9.04 12.80 21.69
CA ARG A 220 7.97 12.03 22.30
C ARG A 220 6.86 12.98 22.76
N ASN A 221 5.63 12.70 22.33
CA ASN A 221 4.48 13.50 22.68
C ASN A 221 3.21 12.64 22.66
N GLU A 222 2.83 12.14 23.84
CA GLU A 222 1.61 11.34 24.04
C GLU A 222 0.33 12.12 23.76
N SER A 223 0.38 13.45 23.81
CA SER A 223 -0.75 14.34 23.51
C SER A 223 -0.80 14.83 22.06
N ALA A 224 0.15 14.43 21.21
CA ALA A 224 0.17 14.85 19.82
C ALA A 224 -1.13 14.47 19.14
N ALA A 225 -1.71 15.39 18.37
CA ALA A 225 -2.95 15.17 17.64
C ALA A 225 -2.87 15.83 16.26
N LEU A 226 -3.55 15.23 15.29
CA LEU A 226 -3.73 15.77 13.95
C LEU A 226 -5.05 16.54 13.87
N PRO A 227 -5.23 17.40 12.86
CA PRO A 227 -6.53 18.02 12.59
C PRO A 227 -7.63 16.96 12.44
N ASP A 228 -8.82 17.28 12.95
CA ASP A 228 -9.99 16.42 12.82
C ASP A 228 -10.36 16.22 11.34
N ALA A 229 -10.34 14.97 10.87
CA ALA A 229 -10.66 14.57 9.50
C ALA A 229 -12.07 14.99 9.07
N TYR A 230 -13.00 15.19 10.00
CA TYR A 230 -14.35 15.69 9.73
C TYR A 230 -14.44 17.21 9.53
N SER A 231 -13.38 17.94 9.88
CA SER A 231 -13.33 19.41 9.78
C SER A 231 -12.61 19.91 8.52
N VAL A 232 -11.97 19.01 7.77
CA VAL A 232 -11.10 19.38 6.65
C VAL A 232 -11.90 19.69 5.38
N THR A 233 -12.68 18.73 4.89
CA THR A 233 -13.47 18.86 3.65
C THR A 233 -14.93 19.11 4.01
N GLY A 234 -15.55 20.09 3.37
CA GLY A 234 -16.94 20.49 3.64
C GLY A 234 -17.78 20.59 2.37
N LEU A 235 -19.05 20.92 2.53
CA LEU A 235 -19.88 21.43 1.43
C LEU A 235 -19.84 22.95 1.40
N LYS A 236 -19.88 23.52 0.20
CA LYS A 236 -20.08 24.96 0.00
C LYS A 236 -21.38 25.41 0.66
N LYS A 237 -21.40 26.66 1.14
CA LYS A 237 -22.59 27.26 1.76
C LYS A 237 -23.81 27.15 0.83
N GLY A 238 -24.90 26.62 1.38
CA GLY A 238 -26.18 26.44 0.67
C GLY A 238 -26.37 25.04 0.07
N TYR A 239 -25.31 24.24 -0.04
CA TYR A 239 -25.42 22.85 -0.48
C TYR A 239 -25.67 21.92 0.70
N THR A 240 -26.51 20.92 0.46
CA THR A 240 -26.82 19.86 1.45
C THR A 240 -26.67 18.45 0.87
N SER A 241 -26.42 18.33 -0.44
CA SER A 241 -26.28 17.08 -1.18
C SER A 241 -25.24 17.26 -2.31
N LEU A 242 -24.96 16.18 -3.05
CA LEU A 242 -24.18 16.19 -4.27
C LEU A 242 -25.09 15.97 -5.49
N GLY A 243 -24.77 16.59 -6.63
CA GLY A 243 -25.50 16.45 -7.89
C GLY A 243 -24.61 15.92 -9.01
N PHE A 244 -24.24 14.64 -8.97
CA PHE A 244 -23.45 14.00 -10.02
C PHE A 244 -24.23 12.91 -10.78
N THR A 245 -23.81 12.69 -12.02
CA THR A 245 -24.13 11.50 -12.81
C THR A 245 -22.87 11.08 -13.56
N PHE A 246 -22.40 9.86 -13.33
CA PHE A 246 -21.22 9.31 -14.00
C PHE A 246 -21.50 7.89 -14.49
N PRO A 247 -20.80 7.41 -15.53
CA PRO A 247 -20.94 6.04 -15.99
C PRO A 247 -20.34 5.06 -14.96
N ASP A 248 -21.04 3.96 -14.69
CA ASP A 248 -20.46 2.80 -14.02
C ASP A 248 -19.42 2.08 -14.89
N THR A 249 -18.88 0.97 -14.40
CA THR A 249 -17.90 0.16 -15.14
C THR A 249 -18.46 -0.43 -16.44
N ASP A 250 -19.77 -0.50 -16.62
CA ASP A 250 -20.42 -0.99 -17.85
C ASP A 250 -20.89 0.15 -18.77
N GLY A 251 -20.65 1.41 -18.37
CA GLY A 251 -21.03 2.60 -19.12
C GLY A 251 -22.44 3.11 -18.82
N ASN A 252 -23.16 2.50 -17.87
CA ASN A 252 -24.51 2.95 -17.50
C ASN A 252 -24.44 4.20 -16.63
N PRO A 253 -25.24 5.24 -16.88
CA PRO A 253 -25.27 6.41 -16.01
C PRO A 253 -25.85 6.03 -14.64
N VAL A 254 -25.15 6.41 -13.57
CA VAL A 254 -25.58 6.21 -12.18
C VAL A 254 -25.57 7.55 -11.45
N SER A 255 -26.58 7.78 -10.63
CA SER A 255 -26.75 8.99 -9.83
C SER A 255 -27.27 8.68 -8.42
N LEU A 256 -27.14 9.62 -7.49
CA LEU A 256 -27.76 9.50 -6.16
C LEU A 256 -29.29 9.48 -6.18
N SER A 257 -29.91 9.82 -7.32
CA SER A 257 -31.38 9.80 -7.47
C SER A 257 -31.94 8.44 -7.90
N ASP A 258 -31.06 7.47 -8.19
CA ASP A 258 -31.46 6.13 -8.63
C ASP A 258 -32.18 5.37 -7.53
N GLU A 259 -33.13 4.51 -7.92
CA GLU A 259 -34.02 3.79 -6.99
C GLU A 259 -33.28 3.04 -5.88
N ARG A 260 -32.10 2.47 -6.19
CA ARG A 260 -31.28 1.72 -5.23
C ARG A 260 -30.87 2.54 -4.00
N PHE A 261 -30.76 3.86 -4.11
CA PHE A 261 -30.31 4.75 -3.05
C PHE A 261 -31.47 5.38 -2.26
N LYS A 262 -32.73 5.20 -2.71
CA LYS A 262 -33.89 5.78 -2.03
C LYS A 262 -34.11 5.13 -0.67
N ASP A 263 -34.43 5.97 0.32
CA ASP A 263 -34.70 5.60 1.71
C ASP A 263 -33.56 4.81 2.39
N LYS A 264 -32.35 4.89 1.83
CA LYS A 264 -31.13 4.26 2.36
C LYS A 264 -30.10 5.31 2.74
N ILE A 265 -29.29 4.96 3.73
CA ILE A 265 -28.05 5.68 4.02
C ILE A 265 -27.10 5.40 2.85
N THR A 266 -26.51 6.43 2.27
CA THR A 266 -25.57 6.24 1.16
C THR A 266 -24.20 6.77 1.53
N VAL A 267 -23.17 5.93 1.38
CA VAL A 267 -21.77 6.34 1.51
C VAL A 267 -21.21 6.60 0.11
N VAL A 268 -20.84 7.85 -0.16
CA VAL A 268 -20.13 8.21 -1.39
C VAL A 268 -18.63 8.20 -1.10
N GLN A 269 -17.92 7.26 -1.69
CA GLN A 269 -16.48 7.10 -1.59
C GLN A 269 -15.77 7.83 -2.74
N ILE A 270 -15.01 8.88 -2.46
CA ILE A 270 -14.14 9.53 -3.45
C ILE A 270 -12.78 8.83 -3.40
N SER A 271 -12.44 8.10 -4.46
CA SER A 271 -11.36 7.09 -4.45
C SER A 271 -10.47 7.13 -5.69
N GLY A 272 -9.41 6.34 -5.68
CA GLY A 272 -8.54 6.10 -6.84
C GLY A 272 -7.64 4.89 -6.63
N SER A 273 -7.50 4.05 -7.66
CA SER A 273 -6.74 2.78 -7.61
C SER A 273 -5.25 2.92 -7.26
N TRP A 274 -4.72 4.13 -7.40
CA TRP A 274 -3.34 4.52 -7.15
C TRP A 274 -3.07 4.91 -5.68
N CYS A 275 -4.11 5.00 -4.84
CA CYS A 275 -4.00 5.44 -3.44
C CYS A 275 -4.03 4.24 -2.47
N PRO A 276 -2.98 4.03 -1.65
CA PRO A 276 -2.96 2.91 -0.70
C PRO A 276 -4.07 2.95 0.35
N ASN A 277 -4.46 4.13 0.84
CA ASN A 277 -5.50 4.24 1.86
C ASN A 277 -6.91 4.00 1.27
N CYS A 278 -7.09 4.19 -0.05
CA CYS A 278 -8.32 3.82 -0.75
C CYS A 278 -8.57 2.30 -0.73
N LEU A 279 -7.52 1.48 -0.78
CA LEU A 279 -7.66 0.02 -0.63
C LEU A 279 -8.21 -0.35 0.74
N ASP A 280 -7.65 0.23 1.80
CA ASP A 280 -8.06 -0.11 3.16
C ASP A 280 -9.49 0.41 3.44
N GLU A 281 -9.83 1.59 2.95
CA GLU A 281 -11.20 2.12 3.06
C GLU A 281 -12.21 1.28 2.25
N SER A 282 -11.87 0.86 1.03
CA SER A 282 -12.77 0.00 0.25
C SER A 282 -13.06 -1.34 0.94
N ARG A 283 -12.05 -1.94 1.60
CA ARG A 283 -12.25 -3.15 2.41
C ARG A 283 -13.15 -2.89 3.61
N PHE A 284 -12.91 -1.79 4.33
CA PHE A 284 -13.77 -1.37 5.43
C PHE A 284 -15.23 -1.13 4.97
N LEU A 285 -15.44 -0.43 3.85
CA LEU A 285 -16.77 -0.15 3.32
C LEU A 285 -17.49 -1.42 2.84
N MET A 286 -16.76 -2.43 2.35
CA MET A 286 -17.32 -3.75 2.07
C MET A 286 -17.83 -4.43 3.34
N GLU A 287 -17.07 -4.42 4.44
CA GLU A 287 -17.51 -4.94 5.74
C GLU A 287 -18.75 -4.20 6.25
N MET A 288 -18.78 -2.87 6.12
CA MET A 288 -19.93 -2.07 6.53
C MET A 288 -21.15 -2.32 5.65
N LEU A 289 -20.97 -2.47 4.34
CA LEU A 289 -22.05 -2.79 3.41
C LEU A 289 -22.63 -4.17 3.68
N GLU A 290 -21.81 -5.17 3.98
CA GLU A 290 -22.28 -6.49 4.38
C GLU A 290 -23.14 -6.39 5.66
N LYS A 291 -22.63 -5.69 6.68
CA LYS A 291 -23.32 -5.49 7.97
C LYS A 291 -24.63 -4.73 7.85
N TYR A 292 -24.70 -3.71 6.99
CA TYR A 292 -25.83 -2.77 6.89
C TYR A 292 -26.60 -2.86 5.57
N SER A 293 -26.46 -3.93 4.80
CA SER A 293 -27.01 -4.07 3.43
C SER A 293 -28.52 -3.75 3.29
N ALA A 294 -29.31 -3.95 4.35
CA ALA A 294 -30.73 -3.61 4.36
C ALA A 294 -31.01 -2.10 4.45
N HIS A 295 -30.06 -1.31 4.97
CA HIS A 295 -30.24 0.11 5.32
C HIS A 295 -29.22 1.03 4.65
N MET A 296 -28.15 0.48 4.08
CA MET A 296 -27.02 1.24 3.56
C MET A 296 -26.63 0.78 2.16
N GLU A 297 -26.21 1.74 1.34
CA GLU A 297 -25.54 1.54 0.06
C GLU A 297 -24.20 2.26 0.05
N VAL A 298 -23.30 1.79 -0.81
CA VAL A 298 -22.03 2.45 -1.08
C VAL A 298 -21.97 2.77 -2.58
N ILE A 299 -21.35 3.89 -2.93
CA ILE A 299 -21.01 4.21 -4.32
C ILE A 299 -19.61 4.82 -4.35
N CYS A 300 -18.75 4.30 -5.22
CA CYS A 300 -17.40 4.82 -5.40
C CYS A 300 -17.32 5.71 -6.64
N LEU A 301 -16.74 6.90 -6.48
CA LEU A 301 -16.36 7.80 -7.54
C LEU A 301 -14.86 7.65 -7.77
N SER A 302 -14.49 6.97 -8.86
CA SER A 302 -13.09 6.69 -9.21
C SER A 302 -12.48 7.88 -9.94
N PHE A 303 -11.50 8.52 -9.33
CA PHE A 303 -10.64 9.55 -9.93
C PHE A 303 -9.30 8.91 -10.30
N GLU A 304 -9.22 8.40 -11.52
CA GLU A 304 -8.01 7.77 -12.04
C GLU A 304 -7.09 8.78 -12.72
N ARG A 305 -5.82 8.41 -12.90
CA ARG A 305 -4.82 9.32 -13.51
C ARG A 305 -5.07 9.62 -14.99
N SER A 306 -5.98 8.90 -15.62
CA SER A 306 -6.45 9.13 -16.99
C SER A 306 -7.90 9.58 -16.97
N ASP A 307 -8.24 10.51 -17.84
CA ASP A 307 -9.60 10.96 -18.15
C ASP A 307 -10.27 10.14 -19.26
N ASP A 308 -9.51 9.27 -19.95
CA ASP A 308 -10.05 8.29 -20.90
C ASP A 308 -10.80 7.18 -20.15
N PHE A 309 -12.06 6.93 -20.55
CA PHE A 309 -12.95 6.01 -19.85
C PHE A 309 -12.41 4.59 -19.78
N GLU A 310 -11.94 4.01 -20.89
CA GLU A 310 -11.48 2.62 -20.90
C GLU A 310 -10.18 2.44 -20.11
N THR A 311 -9.27 3.40 -20.20
CA THR A 311 -8.03 3.40 -19.42
C THR A 311 -8.31 3.55 -17.93
N ALA A 312 -9.17 4.50 -17.54
CA ALA A 312 -9.58 4.71 -16.16
C ALA A 312 -10.32 3.50 -15.60
N LYS A 313 -11.30 2.96 -16.34
CA LYS A 313 -12.01 1.73 -15.99
C LYS A 313 -11.05 0.59 -15.70
N LYS A 314 -10.08 0.35 -16.59
CA LYS A 314 -9.10 -0.72 -16.41
C LYS A 314 -8.29 -0.58 -15.11
N GLU A 315 -7.88 0.64 -14.75
CA GLU A 315 -7.15 0.87 -13.50
C GLU A 315 -8.07 0.75 -12.27
N ALA A 316 -9.28 1.33 -12.31
CA ALA A 316 -10.28 1.22 -11.25
C ALA A 316 -10.65 -0.24 -10.96
N MET A 317 -10.77 -1.08 -11.99
CA MET A 317 -11.08 -2.50 -11.85
C MET A 317 -10.01 -3.28 -11.08
N LYS A 318 -8.76 -2.80 -11.02
CA LYS A 318 -7.74 -3.42 -10.16
C LYS A 318 -8.10 -3.28 -8.68
N LEU A 319 -8.54 -2.09 -8.27
CA LEU A 319 -9.02 -1.85 -6.91
C LEU A 319 -10.26 -2.69 -6.62
N VAL A 320 -11.22 -2.73 -7.56
CA VAL A 320 -12.43 -3.58 -7.45
C VAL A 320 -12.05 -5.03 -7.16
N ASN A 321 -11.15 -5.59 -7.95
CA ASN A 321 -10.76 -6.99 -7.83
C ASN A 321 -9.98 -7.27 -6.54
N VAL A 322 -9.08 -6.38 -6.13
CA VAL A 322 -8.22 -6.59 -4.95
C VAL A 322 -8.94 -6.34 -3.62
N ALA A 323 -9.90 -5.40 -3.60
CA ALA A 323 -10.72 -5.11 -2.45
C ALA A 323 -12.02 -5.95 -2.41
N GLY A 324 -12.37 -6.65 -3.49
CA GLY A 324 -13.60 -7.44 -3.58
C GLY A 324 -14.87 -6.58 -3.64
N ILE A 325 -14.79 -5.40 -4.28
CA ILE A 325 -15.90 -4.44 -4.31
C ILE A 325 -17.09 -5.01 -5.08
N THR A 326 -18.27 -5.00 -4.44
CA THR A 326 -19.55 -5.40 -5.06
C THR A 326 -20.51 -4.25 -5.28
N TYR A 327 -20.19 -3.06 -4.76
CA TYR A 327 -20.97 -1.84 -4.96
C TYR A 327 -20.53 -1.09 -6.24
N PRO A 328 -21.36 -0.18 -6.78
CA PRO A 328 -21.03 0.55 -8.01
C PRO A 328 -19.74 1.35 -7.89
N VAL A 329 -18.91 1.23 -8.92
CA VAL A 329 -17.74 2.09 -9.14
C VAL A 329 -17.99 2.91 -10.39
N LEU A 330 -18.01 4.22 -10.24
CA LEU A 330 -18.26 5.16 -11.32
C LEU A 330 -16.95 5.75 -11.83
N ILE A 331 -16.78 5.74 -13.14
CA ILE A 331 -15.64 6.32 -13.82
C ILE A 331 -15.95 7.79 -14.10
N THR A 332 -15.34 8.68 -13.32
CA THR A 332 -15.70 10.10 -13.32
C THR A 332 -15.29 10.85 -14.59
N GLY A 333 -14.34 10.30 -15.37
CA GLY A 333 -13.71 11.03 -16.48
C GLY A 333 -12.86 12.22 -16.04
N HIS A 334 -12.57 12.34 -14.73
CA HIS A 334 -11.78 13.41 -14.16
C HIS A 334 -10.57 12.85 -13.40
N THR A 335 -9.42 13.48 -13.60
CA THR A 335 -8.21 13.14 -12.86
C THR A 335 -8.28 13.63 -11.41
N PRO A 336 -7.42 13.13 -10.49
CA PRO A 336 -7.38 13.58 -9.10
C PRO A 336 -7.19 15.09 -8.91
N ALA A 337 -6.62 15.79 -9.89
CA ALA A 337 -6.48 17.24 -9.87
C ALA A 337 -7.81 17.99 -10.10
N ASN A 338 -8.81 17.32 -10.66
CA ASN A 338 -10.05 17.90 -11.15
C ASN A 338 -11.30 17.48 -10.35
N VAL A 339 -11.13 17.05 -9.08
CA VAL A 339 -12.26 16.69 -8.19
C VAL A 339 -13.29 17.82 -8.08
N LYS A 340 -12.83 19.06 -7.97
CA LYS A 340 -13.73 20.23 -7.86
C LYS A 340 -14.55 20.50 -9.13
N VAL A 341 -14.12 19.99 -10.28
CA VAL A 341 -14.90 20.09 -11.53
C VAL A 341 -16.01 19.05 -11.52
N ALA A 342 -15.68 17.82 -11.10
CA ALA A 342 -16.63 16.71 -11.00
C ALA A 342 -17.67 16.92 -9.88
N LEU A 343 -17.25 17.53 -8.77
CA LEU A 343 -18.04 17.72 -7.54
C LEU A 343 -17.94 19.18 -7.09
N PRO A 344 -18.61 20.12 -7.80
CA PRO A 344 -18.51 21.55 -7.53
C PRO A 344 -19.11 21.96 -6.18
N GLU A 345 -19.89 21.12 -5.52
CA GLU A 345 -20.49 21.34 -4.20
C GLU A 345 -19.48 21.20 -3.07
N LEU A 346 -18.37 20.47 -3.30
CA LEU A 346 -17.31 20.31 -2.32
C LEU A 346 -16.53 21.61 -2.12
N ASP A 347 -16.18 21.86 -0.87
CA ASP A 347 -15.25 22.90 -0.47
C ASP A 347 -14.05 22.28 0.26
N ASN A 348 -12.89 22.91 0.07
CA ASN A 348 -11.65 22.54 0.75
C ASN A 348 -11.27 21.04 0.65
N PHE A 349 -11.54 20.35 -0.46
CA PHE A 349 -11.09 18.96 -0.67
C PHE A 349 -9.57 18.83 -0.55
N ARG A 350 -9.07 17.96 0.34
CA ARG A 350 -7.63 17.82 0.64
C ARG A 350 -7.02 16.44 0.43
N ALA A 351 -7.80 15.37 0.49
CA ALA A 351 -7.23 14.03 0.59
C ALA A 351 -8.05 12.97 -0.14
N PHE A 352 -7.35 11.95 -0.63
CA PHE A 352 -7.91 10.67 -1.01
C PHE A 352 -7.57 9.61 0.04
N PRO A 353 -8.51 8.71 0.37
CA PRO A 353 -9.92 8.82 0.00
C PRO A 353 -10.62 9.98 0.73
N THR A 354 -11.86 10.27 0.35
CA THR A 354 -12.79 11.06 1.16
C THR A 354 -14.17 10.41 1.09
N SER A 355 -14.79 10.17 2.25
CA SER A 355 -16.10 9.54 2.35
C SER A 355 -17.17 10.55 2.78
N LEU A 356 -18.28 10.62 2.06
CA LEU A 356 -19.47 11.37 2.45
C LEU A 356 -20.56 10.42 2.91
N ILE A 357 -21.12 10.66 4.10
CA ILE A 357 -22.21 9.87 4.65
C ILE A 357 -23.51 10.66 4.47
N ILE A 358 -24.42 10.12 3.67
CA ILE A 358 -25.69 10.73 3.27
C ILE A 358 -26.83 10.01 3.97
N ASP A 359 -27.75 10.73 4.59
CA ASP A 359 -28.92 10.14 5.24
C ASP A 359 -30.02 9.71 4.23
N LYS A 360 -31.06 9.04 4.73
CA LYS A 360 -32.20 8.55 3.94
C LYS A 360 -32.97 9.66 3.19
N LYS A 361 -32.77 10.94 3.58
CA LYS A 361 -33.39 12.12 2.96
C LYS A 361 -32.48 12.74 1.89
N GLY A 362 -31.34 12.14 1.60
CA GLY A 362 -30.38 12.62 0.60
C GLY A 362 -29.48 13.75 1.11
N LYS A 363 -29.42 14.01 2.42
CA LYS A 363 -28.60 15.07 3.00
C LYS A 363 -27.25 14.51 3.46
N VAL A 364 -26.16 15.17 3.07
CA VAL A 364 -24.81 14.90 3.60
C VAL A 364 -24.76 15.27 5.08
N ARG A 365 -24.40 14.31 5.92
CA ARG A 365 -24.34 14.46 7.38
C ARG A 365 -22.93 14.53 7.94
N LYS A 366 -22.00 13.79 7.34
CA LYS A 366 -20.56 13.83 7.67
C LYS A 366 -19.74 13.70 6.39
N ILE A 367 -18.58 14.34 6.37
CA ILE A 367 -17.54 14.16 5.35
C ILE A 367 -16.26 13.80 6.10
N HIS A 368 -15.66 12.66 5.82
CA HIS A 368 -14.40 12.23 6.41
C HIS A 368 -13.30 12.34 5.36
N SER A 369 -12.30 13.19 5.58
CA SER A 369 -11.20 13.41 4.63
C SER A 369 -9.96 12.59 5.00
N GLY A 370 -9.47 11.78 4.06
CA GLY A 370 -8.45 10.78 4.33
C GLY A 370 -9.04 9.52 4.94
N PHE A 371 -8.17 8.55 5.23
CA PHE A 371 -8.55 7.33 5.93
C PHE A 371 -7.39 6.83 6.78
N THR A 372 -7.70 6.54 8.05
CA THR A 372 -6.76 6.03 9.04
C THR A 372 -6.96 4.53 9.13
N GLY A 373 -6.15 3.79 8.38
CA GLY A 373 -6.31 2.36 8.14
C GLY A 373 -5.70 1.46 9.22
N PRO A 374 -5.78 0.13 9.04
CA PRO A 374 -5.42 -0.86 10.06
C PRO A 374 -3.98 -0.75 10.59
N GLY A 375 -3.06 -0.14 9.83
CA GLY A 375 -1.68 0.12 10.25
C GLY A 375 -1.56 1.01 11.50
N THR A 376 -2.64 1.69 11.90
CA THR A 376 -2.68 2.60 13.05
C THR A 376 -3.35 2.00 14.29
N GLY A 377 -3.70 0.70 14.27
CA GLY A 377 -4.18 -0.03 15.44
C GLY A 377 -5.40 0.60 16.10
N VAL A 378 -5.20 1.28 17.23
CA VAL A 378 -6.28 1.89 18.04
C VAL A 378 -7.05 2.98 17.28
N HIS A 379 -6.38 3.76 16.43
CA HIS A 379 -7.05 4.84 15.69
C HIS A 379 -8.03 4.28 14.67
N TYR A 380 -7.65 3.22 13.95
CA TYR A 380 -8.57 2.50 13.07
C TYR A 380 -9.77 1.93 13.84
N ARG A 381 -9.55 1.28 15.00
CA ARG A 381 -10.66 0.74 15.82
C ARG A 381 -11.61 1.84 16.31
N ASN A 382 -11.08 3.00 16.68
CA ASN A 382 -11.88 4.15 17.08
C ASN A 382 -12.71 4.68 15.90
N PHE A 383 -12.09 4.82 14.72
CA PHE A 383 -12.80 5.20 13.50
C PHE A 383 -13.94 4.23 13.16
N VAL A 384 -13.68 2.91 13.20
CA VAL A 384 -14.70 1.88 12.96
C VAL A 384 -15.87 2.03 13.94
N THR A 385 -15.55 2.24 15.23
CA THR A 385 -16.56 2.42 16.29
C THR A 385 -17.40 3.69 16.07
N GLU A 386 -16.76 4.81 15.72
CA GLU A 386 -17.44 6.07 15.46
C GLU A 386 -18.35 5.96 14.23
N PHE A 387 -17.82 5.43 13.11
CA PHE A 387 -18.58 5.24 11.88
C PHE A 387 -19.80 4.36 12.13
N THR A 388 -19.59 3.22 12.79
CA THR A 388 -20.65 2.26 13.15
C THR A 388 -21.73 2.93 13.97
N SER A 389 -21.36 3.60 15.06
CA SER A 389 -22.30 4.28 15.95
C SER A 389 -23.08 5.37 15.22
N PHE A 390 -22.43 6.06 14.29
CA PHE A 390 -23.06 7.09 13.48
C PHE A 390 -24.08 6.50 12.50
N VAL A 391 -23.74 5.44 11.77
CA VAL A 391 -24.69 4.73 10.90
C VAL A 391 -25.87 4.21 11.69
N ASP A 392 -25.65 3.57 12.84
CA ASP A 392 -26.73 3.10 13.73
C ASP A 392 -27.67 4.24 14.15
N SER A 393 -27.12 5.42 14.44
CA SER A 393 -27.94 6.60 14.76
C SER A 393 -28.81 7.06 13.59
N LEU A 394 -28.30 7.03 12.35
CA LEU A 394 -29.06 7.37 11.15
C LEU A 394 -30.13 6.32 10.80
N ILE A 395 -29.91 5.06 11.19
CA ILE A 395 -30.92 4.01 11.02
C ILE A 395 -32.10 4.26 11.97
N ALA A 396 -31.82 4.71 13.20
CA ALA A 396 -32.81 4.99 14.24
C ALA A 396 -33.61 6.30 14.01
N GLU A 397 -33.10 7.23 13.20
CA GLU A 397 -33.84 8.39 12.65
C GLU A 397 -34.91 7.96 11.62
#